data_AF-A0A1W9VGG1-F1
#
_entry.id   AF-A0A1W9VGG1-F1
#
_cell.length_a   1.000
_cell.length_b   1.000
_cell.length_c   1.000
_cell.angle_alpha   90.00
_cell.angle_beta   90.00
_cell.angle_gamma   90.00
#
_symmetry.space_group_name_H-M   'P 1'
#
loop_
_entity.id
_entity.type
_entity.pdbx_description
1 polymer ?
#
loop_
_entity_poly.entity_id
_entity_poly.type
_entity_poly.pdbx_seq_one_letter_code
_entity_poly.pdbx_strand_id
1 'polypeptide(L)'
;GIGGRVGGVVGRKLRELAHNAQHQVLCITHLPQLAAFGDLHYHVSKQIEGEHTQALVRRLEGDAAIDELAQMLGNLTNATRASAREMKMKAEGGRQKAEG
;
A
#
# COMPACT_ATOMS: atom_id res chain seq x y z
N GLY A 1 9.63 6.10 15.71
CA GLY A 1 9.25 5.41 14.47
C GLY A 1 7.81 4.96 14.54
N ILE A 2 7.10 4.94 13.41
CA ILE A 2 5.73 4.43 13.32
C ILE A 2 5.80 2.89 13.22
N GLY A 3 5.31 2.18 14.24
CA GLY A 3 5.22 0.71 14.21
C GLY A 3 4.00 0.22 13.43
N GLY A 4 3.94 -1.09 13.12
CA GLY A 4 2.90 -1.66 12.23
C GLY A 4 1.44 -1.37 12.64
N ARG A 5 1.13 -1.36 13.95
CA ARG A 5 -0.21 -0.98 14.44
C ARG A 5 -0.56 0.47 14.12
N VAL A 6 0.39 1.39 14.34
CA VAL A 6 0.18 2.81 14.07
C VAL A 6 0.07 3.05 12.56
N GLY A 7 0.84 2.31 11.74
CA GLY A 7 0.74 2.35 10.28
C GLY A 7 -0.67 2.09 9.75
N GLY A 8 -1.38 1.10 10.29
CA GLY A 8 -2.76 0.82 9.91
C GLY A 8 -3.77 1.89 10.35
N VAL A 9 -3.59 2.50 11.52
CA VAL A 9 -4.43 3.60 11.99
C VAL A 9 -4.24 4.84 11.10
N VAL A 10 -2.98 5.16 10.77
CA VAL A 10 -2.67 6.28 9.88
C VAL A 10 -3.22 6.03 8.47
N GLY A 11 -3.05 4.82 7.92
CA GLY A 11 -3.59 4.46 6.60
C GLY A 11 -5.10 4.66 6.50
N ARG A 12 -5.84 4.27 7.54
CA ARG A 12 -7.29 4.52 7.63
C ARG A 12 -7.63 6.01 7.63
N LYS A 13 -6.96 6.82 8.47
CA LYS A 13 -7.20 8.27 8.53
C LYS A 13 -6.87 8.98 7.23
N LEU A 14 -5.79 8.59 6.55
CA LEU A 14 -5.43 9.15 5.24
C LEU A 14 -6.49 8.83 4.18
N ARG A 15 -7.06 7.62 4.23
CA ARG A 15 -8.17 7.25 3.35
C ARG A 15 -9.44 8.03 3.69
N GLU A 16 -9.80 8.17 4.96
CA GLU A 16 -10.93 9.01 5.38
C GLU A 16 -10.75 10.46 4.90
N LEU A 17 -9.54 11.01 5.01
CA LEU A 17 -9.23 12.34 4.47
C LEU A 17 -9.40 12.41 2.94
N ALA A 18 -8.93 11.37 2.23
CA ALA A 18 -9.04 11.33 0.77
C ALA A 18 -10.50 11.27 0.29
N HIS A 19 -11.32 10.45 0.93
CA HIS A 19 -12.71 10.20 0.52
C HIS A 19 -13.71 11.21 1.12
N ASN A 20 -13.63 11.50 2.42
CA ASN A 20 -14.64 12.31 3.12
C ASN A 20 -14.39 13.82 2.99
N ALA A 21 -13.12 14.23 2.98
CA ALA A 21 -12.75 15.64 2.83
C ALA A 21 -12.40 16.00 1.37
N GLN A 22 -12.64 15.08 0.42
CA GLN A 22 -12.45 15.26 -1.02
C GLN A 22 -11.04 15.75 -1.42
N HIS A 23 -10.01 15.22 -0.77
CA HIS A 23 -8.61 15.55 -1.06
C HIS A 23 -7.91 14.46 -1.85
N GLN A 24 -6.94 14.84 -2.69
CA GLN A 24 -5.97 13.88 -3.22
C GLN A 24 -4.81 13.73 -2.22
N VAL A 25 -4.63 12.52 -1.70
CA VAL A 25 -3.53 12.20 -0.78
C VAL A 25 -2.47 11.38 -1.51
N LEU A 26 -1.26 11.92 -1.57
CA LEU A 26 -0.07 11.21 -2.05
C LEU A 26 0.75 10.76 -0.83
N CYS A 27 0.96 9.46 -0.68
CA CYS A 27 1.72 8.89 0.43
C CYS A 27 2.87 8.02 -0.08
N ILE A 28 4.09 8.34 0.35
CA ILE A 28 5.28 7.50 0.15
C ILE A 28 5.51 6.73 1.45
N THR A 29 5.50 5.40 1.38
CA THR A 29 5.61 4.55 2.57
C THR A 29 6.36 3.27 2.27
N HIS A 30 7.04 2.75 3.29
CA HIS A 30 7.60 1.40 3.32
C HIS A 30 6.79 0.46 4.23
N LEU A 31 5.70 0.95 4.84
CA LEU A 31 4.87 0.17 5.74
C LEU A 31 3.72 -0.49 4.97
N PRO A 32 3.67 -1.83 4.86
CA PRO A 32 2.61 -2.52 4.13
C PRO A 32 1.23 -2.27 4.76
N GLN A 33 1.17 -2.10 6.08
CA GLN A 33 -0.08 -1.82 6.82
C GLN A 33 -0.71 -0.49 6.41
N LEU A 34 0.09 0.48 5.96
CA LEU A 34 -0.40 1.75 5.44
C LEU A 34 -0.72 1.64 3.95
N ALA A 35 0.21 1.09 3.16
CA ALA A 35 0.05 0.94 1.71
C ALA A 35 -1.22 0.17 1.32
N ALA A 36 -1.63 -0.82 2.12
CA ALA A 36 -2.86 -1.57 1.92
C ALA A 36 -4.13 -0.68 1.82
N PHE A 37 -4.15 0.49 2.48
CA PHE A 37 -5.30 1.40 2.43
C PHE A 37 -5.38 2.26 1.16
N GLY A 38 -4.30 2.36 0.39
CA GLY A 38 -4.28 3.17 -0.83
C GLY A 38 -5.26 2.69 -1.88
N ASP A 39 -5.95 3.63 -2.53
CA ASP A 39 -6.82 3.37 -3.68
C ASP A 39 -6.01 2.97 -4.91
N LEU A 40 -4.86 3.63 -5.10
CA LEU A 40 -3.87 3.33 -6.12
C LEU A 40 -2.55 2.96 -5.44
N HIS A 41 -1.88 1.93 -5.95
CA HIS A 41 -0.57 1.52 -5.46
C HIS A 41 0.45 1.66 -6.59
N TYR A 42 1.50 2.44 -6.36
CA TYR A 42 2.61 2.62 -7.29
C TYR A 42 3.90 2.09 -6.66
N HIS A 43 4.64 1.31 -7.45
CA HIS A 43 5.99 0.89 -7.10
C HIS A 43 7.00 1.81 -7.78
N VAL A 44 7.99 2.26 -7.02
CA VAL A 44 9.09 3.08 -7.52
C VAL A 44 10.36 2.26 -7.46
N SER A 45 11.00 2.06 -8.62
CA SER A 45 12.26 1.34 -8.74
C SER A 45 13.32 2.19 -9.41
N LYS A 46 14.58 1.80 -9.25
CA LYS A 46 15.71 2.39 -9.97
C LYS A 46 16.02 1.52 -11.19
N GLN A 47 16.22 2.15 -12.33
CA GLN A 47 16.74 1.51 -13.55
C GLN A 47 18.04 2.21 -13.95
N ILE A 48 19.07 1.44 -14.26
CA ILE A 48 20.35 1.97 -14.74
C ILE A 48 20.36 1.84 -16.25
N GLU A 49 20.52 2.95 -16.96
CA GLU A 49 20.67 3.01 -18.41
C GLU A 49 21.99 3.73 -18.74
N GLY A 50 22.98 2.96 -19.20
CA GLY A 50 24.36 3.45 -19.36
C GLY A 50 24.95 3.88 -18.02
N GLU A 51 25.40 5.13 -17.94
CA GLU A 51 25.93 5.73 -16.70
C GLU A 51 24.87 6.49 -15.89
N HIS A 52 23.60 6.49 -16.31
CA HIS A 52 22.53 7.23 -15.65
C HIS A 52 21.59 6.29 -14.88
N THR A 53 21.21 6.70 -13.66
CA THR A 53 20.15 6.04 -12.88
C THR A 53 18.85 6.84 -13.03
N GLN A 54 17.80 6.18 -13.52
CA GLN A 54 16.46 6.73 -13.66
C GLN A 54 15.51 6.10 -12.63
N ALA A 55 14.52 6.87 -12.19
CA ALA A 55 13.44 6.37 -11.35
C ALA A 55 12.26 5.94 -12.25
N LEU A 56 11.89 4.67 -12.18
CA LEU A 56 10.68 4.15 -12.82
C LEU A 56 9.54 4.13 -11.82
N VAL A 57 8.36 4.54 -12.28
CA VAL A 57 7.12 4.46 -11.50
C VAL A 57 6.13 3.59 -12.25
N ARG A 58 5.66 2.51 -11.62
CA ARG A 58 4.69 1.58 -12.21
C ARG A 58 3.48 1.42 -11.29
N ARG A 59 2.28 1.53 -11.85
CA ARG A 59 1.04 1.20 -11.15
C ARG A 59 0.94 -0.31 -10.95
N LEU A 60 0.61 -0.72 -9.74
CA LEU A 60 0.37 -2.11 -9.35
C LEU A 60 -1.13 -2.37 -9.22
N GLU A 61 -1.58 -3.48 -9.79
CA GLU A 61 -3.00 -3.87 -9.76
C GLU A 61 -3.13 -5.37 -9.47
N GLY A 62 -4.27 -5.77 -8.91
CA GLY A 62 -4.59 -7.17 -8.62
C GLY A 62 -3.48 -7.87 -7.81
N ASP A 63 -3.06 -9.02 -8.32
CA ASP A 63 -2.03 -9.84 -7.66
C ASP A 63 -0.67 -9.14 -7.55
N ALA A 64 -0.32 -8.21 -8.45
CA ALA A 64 0.96 -7.48 -8.35
C ALA A 64 1.00 -6.55 -7.13
N ALA A 65 -0.14 -5.98 -6.74
CA ALA A 65 -0.23 -5.17 -5.53
C ALA A 65 -0.14 -6.03 -4.26
N ILE A 66 -0.67 -7.25 -4.31
CA ILE A 66 -0.55 -8.23 -3.21
C ILE A 66 0.90 -8.69 -3.06
N ASP A 67 1.57 -9.00 -4.17
CA ASP A 67 2.96 -9.47 -4.14
C ASP A 67 3.90 -8.38 -3.62
N GLU A 68 3.67 -7.11 -3.95
CA GLU A 68 4.42 -5.99 -3.37
C GLU A 68 4.20 -5.86 -1.86
N LEU A 69 2.94 -5.95 -1.39
CA LEU A 69 2.65 -5.93 0.04
C LEU A 69 3.31 -7.11 0.78
N ALA A 70 3.36 -8.28 0.15
CA ALA A 70 4.04 -9.45 0.67
C ALA A 70 5.56 -9.24 0.72
N GLN A 71 6.14 -8.62 -0.30
CA GLN A 71 7.56 -8.26 -0.34
C GLN A 71 7.90 -7.24 0.76
N MET A 72 7.06 -6.22 0.97
CA MET A 72 7.20 -5.22 2.04
C MET A 72 7.11 -5.83 3.45
N LEU A 73 6.43 -6.97 3.61
CA LEU A 73 6.38 -7.70 4.89
C LEU A 73 7.69 -8.44 5.21
N GLY A 74 8.56 -8.66 4.23
CA GLY A 74 9.90 -9.21 4.40
C GLY A 74 10.40 -9.99 3.20
N ASN A 75 9.56 -10.84 2.61
CA ASN A 75 9.90 -11.69 1.47
C ASN A 75 8.64 -12.20 0.76
N LEU A 76 8.70 -12.39 -0.55
CA LEU A 76 7.60 -13.00 -1.30
C LEU A 76 7.57 -14.53 -1.10
N THR A 77 6.61 -15.00 -0.30
CA THR A 77 6.33 -16.42 -0.06
C THR A 77 4.82 -16.64 -0.02
N ASN A 78 4.37 -17.89 -0.07
CA ASN A 78 2.95 -18.20 0.07
C ASN A 78 2.36 -17.68 1.40
N ALA A 79 3.12 -17.74 2.49
CA ALA A 79 2.68 -17.29 3.82
C ALA A 79 2.55 -15.76 3.92
N THR A 80 3.53 -15.03 3.39
CA THR A 80 3.49 -13.55 3.38
C THR A 80 2.45 -13.05 2.38
N ARG A 81 2.25 -13.75 1.25
CA ARG A 81 1.18 -13.47 0.28
C ARG A 81 -0.21 -13.65 0.90
N ALA A 82 -0.43 -14.71 1.67
CA ALA A 82 -1.68 -14.91 2.40
C ALA A 82 -1.91 -13.78 3.43
N SER A 83 -0.89 -13.43 4.21
CA SER A 83 -0.94 -12.31 5.15
C SER A 83 -1.24 -10.97 4.46
N ALA A 84 -0.64 -10.72 3.30
CA ALA A 84 -0.86 -9.51 2.51
C ALA A 84 -2.31 -9.43 1.98
N ARG A 85 -2.87 -10.55 1.50
CA ARG A 85 -4.27 -10.63 1.08
C ARG A 85 -5.23 -10.32 2.22
N GLU A 86 -5.01 -10.93 3.39
CA GLU A 86 -5.83 -10.67 4.58
C GLU A 86 -5.74 -9.19 5.00
N MET A 87 -4.54 -8.61 4.98
CA MET A 87 -4.32 -7.20 5.28
C MET A 87 -5.05 -6.27 4.31
N LYS A 88 -4.95 -6.53 3.00
CA LYS A 88 -5.63 -5.74 1.96
C LYS A 88 -7.15 -5.85 2.11
N MET A 89 -7.67 -7.07 2.33
CA MET A 89 -9.09 -7.30 2.58
C MET A 89 -9.58 -6.55 3.83
N LYS A 90 -8.81 -6.52 4.92
CA LYS A 90 -9.16 -5.74 6.12
C LYS A 90 -9.17 -4.24 5.87
N ALA A 91 -8.23 -3.74 5.05
CA ALA A 91 -8.19 -2.33 4.66
C ALA A 91 -9.39 -1.94 3.77
N GLU A 92 -9.83 -2.86 2.90
CA GLU A 92 -10.98 -2.68 2.02
C GLU A 92 -12.32 -2.88 2.75
N GLY A 93 -12.43 -3.85 3.66
CA GLY A 93 -13.66 -4.15 4.40
C GLY A 93 -14.08 -3.03 5.37
N GLY A 94 -13.17 -2.13 5.74
CA GLY A 94 -13.53 -0.87 6.42
C GLY A 94 -14.43 0.05 5.58
N ARG A 95 -14.47 -0.15 4.26
CA ARG A 95 -15.30 0.61 3.30
C ARG A 95 -16.80 0.41 3.54
N GLN A 96 -17.23 -0.80 3.94
CA GLN A 96 -18.66 -1.13 4.09
C GLN A 96 -19.31 -0.65 5.38
N LYS A 97 -18.53 -0.25 6.39
CA LYS A 97 -19.08 0.24 7.67
C LYS A 97 -19.22 1.77 7.75
N ALA A 98 -18.68 2.51 6.78
CA ALA A 98 -18.73 3.97 6.74
C ALA A 98 -19.81 4.51 5.80
N GLU A 99 -20.50 3.63 5.06
CA GLU A 99 -21.54 3.96 4.08
C GLU A 99 -22.96 3.58 4.56
N GLY A 100 -23.14 3.25 5.86
CA GLY A 100 -24.44 2.94 6.50
C GLY A 100 -24.57 3.63 7.84
#